data_AF-A0A2E6H6S5-F1
#
_entry.id   AF-A0A2E6H6S5-F1
#
_cell.length_a   1.000
_cell.length_b   1.000
_cell.length_c   1.000
_cell.angle_alpha   90.00
_cell.angle_beta   90.00
_cell.angle_gamma   90.00
#
_symmetry.space_group_name_H-M   'P 1'
#
loop_
_entity.id
_entity.type
_entity.pdbx_description
1 polymer ?
#
loop_
_entity_poly.entity_id
_entity_poly.type
_entity_poly.pdbx_seq_one_letter_code
_entity_poly.pdbx_strand_id
1 'polypeptide(L)'
;MTKIWTALFLFIFLSSHAYSAKWSVQITYPDYEVKNFKLDDMEFKTFLPKTSWRCWVGETLFNKKQELKKIRCNYSVEKTGEFSQVVSCGDLKDFAEVVLDLKDERKNLEFKLHLICRK
;
A
#
# COMPACT_ATOMS: atom_id res chain seq x y z
N MET A 1 56.51 25.22 22.77
CA MET A 1 55.65 26.07 21.89
C MET A 1 55.64 25.34 20.55
N THR A 2 54.55 24.85 19.98
CA THR A 2 53.18 25.39 19.86
C THR A 2 52.17 24.24 19.72
N LYS A 3 50.97 24.47 20.24
CA LYS A 3 49.79 23.60 20.16
C LYS A 3 49.05 23.86 18.84
N ILE A 4 48.60 22.79 18.17
CA ILE A 4 47.51 22.77 17.18
C ILE A 4 46.96 21.32 17.32
N TRP A 5 45.83 20.94 17.91
CA TRP A 5 44.48 21.51 18.11
C TRP A 5 43.85 22.04 16.83
N THR A 6 43.33 21.10 16.04
CA THR A 6 42.14 21.20 15.15
C THR A 6 42.09 19.90 14.34
N ALA A 7 40.98 19.23 14.13
CA ALA A 7 39.63 19.30 14.63
C ALA A 7 38.99 17.99 14.17
N LEU A 8 38.01 17.51 14.95
CA LEU A 8 37.00 16.53 14.57
C LEU A 8 36.95 16.25 13.07
N PHE A 9 37.35 15.05 12.66
CA PHE A 9 36.79 14.43 11.46
C PHE A 9 35.29 14.27 11.75
N LEU A 10 34.50 15.28 11.37
CA LEU A 10 33.06 15.19 11.27
C LEU A 10 32.78 14.07 10.27
N PHE A 11 32.57 12.87 10.80
CA PHE A 11 31.80 11.83 10.13
C PHE A 11 30.38 12.40 9.99
N ILE A 12 30.18 13.19 8.93
CA ILE A 12 28.85 13.53 8.44
C ILE A 12 28.31 12.20 7.95
N PHE A 13 27.69 11.44 8.86
CA PHE A 13 26.68 10.47 8.51
C PHE A 13 25.62 11.26 7.75
N LEU A 14 25.75 11.33 6.43
CA LEU A 14 24.62 11.59 5.57
C LEU A 14 23.66 10.42 5.81
N SER A 15 22.79 10.59 6.80
CA SER A 15 21.61 9.78 7.01
C SER A 15 20.77 9.94 5.76
N SER A 16 21.07 9.08 4.78
CA SER A 16 20.26 8.82 3.61
C SER A 16 18.95 8.28 4.17
N HIS A 17 18.02 9.18 4.50
CA HIS A 17 16.69 8.78 4.93
C HIS A 17 16.11 8.00 3.76
N ALA A 18 16.08 6.67 3.90
CA ALA A 18 15.46 5.81 2.93
C ALA A 18 14.00 6.25 2.84
N TYR A 19 13.58 6.62 1.62
CA TYR A 19 12.20 6.90 1.30
C TYR A 19 11.36 5.66 1.70
N SER A 20 10.37 5.86 2.58
CA SER A 20 9.46 4.79 2.98
C SER A 20 8.04 5.35 3.13
N ALA A 21 7.17 5.05 2.16
CA ALA A 21 5.76 5.39 2.25
C ALA A 21 5.03 4.43 3.20
N LYS A 22 4.12 4.98 4.01
CA LYS A 22 3.20 4.21 4.84
C LYS A 22 2.02 3.78 4.00
N TRP A 23 1.89 2.47 3.82
CA TRP A 23 0.80 1.87 3.07
C TRP A 23 -0.26 1.29 4.01
N SER A 24 -1.52 1.42 3.61
CA SER A 24 -2.64 0.80 4.32
C SER A 24 -3.74 0.40 3.35
N VAL A 25 -4.53 -0.60 3.76
CA VAL A 25 -5.78 -0.95 3.10
C VAL A 25 -6.92 -0.66 4.05
N GLN A 26 -7.94 0.02 3.55
CA GLN A 26 -9.22 0.13 4.22
C GLN A 26 -10.26 -0.70 3.45
N ILE A 27 -11.05 -1.47 4.19
CA ILE A 27 -12.17 -2.25 3.67
C ILE A 27 -13.44 -1.73 4.32
N THR A 28 -14.43 -1.37 3.50
CA THR A 28 -15.81 -1.20 3.93
C THR A 28 -16.58 -2.48 3.61
N TYR A 29 -17.14 -3.10 4.63
CA TYR A 29 -17.96 -4.31 4.53
C TYR A 29 -19.43 -3.97 4.21
N PRO A 30 -20.25 -4.95 3.79
CA PRO A 30 -21.64 -4.73 3.39
C PRO A 30 -22.53 -4.23 4.53
N ASP A 31 -22.14 -4.47 5.78
CA ASP A 31 -22.79 -3.99 7.00
C ASP A 31 -22.28 -2.60 7.43
N TYR A 32 -21.58 -1.89 6.55
CA TYR A 32 -20.94 -0.60 6.80
C TYR A 32 -19.83 -0.62 7.86
N GLU A 33 -19.39 -1.81 8.29
CA GLU A 33 -18.20 -1.93 9.12
C GLU A 33 -16.96 -1.50 8.31
N VAL A 34 -16.12 -0.63 8.89
CA VAL A 34 -14.88 -0.18 8.24
C VAL A 34 -13.68 -0.73 9.00
N LYS A 35 -12.81 -1.47 8.32
CA LYS A 35 -11.57 -1.99 8.89
C LYS A 35 -10.37 -1.42 8.17
N ASN A 36 -9.36 -1.04 8.94
CA ASN A 36 -8.09 -0.52 8.44
C ASN A 36 -6.98 -1.50 8.79
N PHE A 37 -6.12 -1.76 7.83
CA PHE A 37 -5.01 -2.69 7.97
C PHE A 37 -3.75 -2.01 7.47
N LYS A 38 -2.66 -2.14 8.23
CA LYS A 38 -1.34 -1.74 7.74
C LYS A 38 -0.89 -2.75 6.67
N LEU A 39 -0.16 -2.25 5.67
CA LEU A 39 0.44 -3.07 4.62
C LEU A 39 1.92 -3.28 4.95
N ASP A 40 2.16 -4.03 6.01
CA ASP A 40 3.45 -4.52 6.46
C ASP A 40 3.71 -5.89 5.80
N ASP A 41 4.39 -5.88 4.66
CA ASP A 41 5.03 -7.00 3.93
C ASP A 41 4.37 -8.39 3.96
N MET A 42 3.04 -8.50 4.06
CA MET A 42 2.32 -9.76 4.02
C MET A 42 0.98 -9.68 3.26
N GLU A 43 0.74 -10.72 2.46
CA GLU A 43 -0.35 -10.89 1.51
C GLU A 43 -1.75 -10.67 2.11
N PHE A 44 -2.58 -9.91 1.40
CA PHE A 44 -3.89 -9.44 1.87
C PHE A 44 -5.07 -10.40 1.57
N LYS A 45 -4.79 -11.69 1.33
CA LYS A 45 -5.79 -12.68 0.92
C LYS A 45 -6.87 -12.94 1.99
N THR A 46 -6.54 -12.70 3.26
CA THR A 46 -7.32 -13.18 4.42
C THR A 46 -8.48 -12.26 4.83
N PHE A 47 -8.55 -11.03 4.30
CA PHE A 47 -9.41 -9.98 4.88
C PHE A 47 -10.80 -9.83 4.26
N LEU A 48 -11.15 -10.66 3.27
CA LEU A 48 -12.45 -10.66 2.59
C LEU A 48 -13.24 -11.99 2.78
N PRO A 49 -13.45 -12.48 4.03
CA PRO A 49 -13.94 -13.84 4.28
C PRO A 49 -15.38 -14.11 3.83
N LYS A 50 -16.18 -13.08 3.52
CA LYS A 50 -17.60 -13.23 3.15
C LYS A 50 -17.86 -13.18 1.63
N THR A 51 -16.88 -12.74 0.83
CA THR A 51 -17.03 -12.56 -0.61
C THR A 51 -16.28 -13.61 -1.43
N SER A 52 -16.73 -13.78 -2.67
CA SER A 52 -16.09 -14.55 -3.72
C SER A 52 -14.90 -13.80 -4.34
N TRP A 53 -14.69 -12.53 -4.01
CA TRP A 53 -13.50 -11.76 -4.37
C TRP A 53 -12.25 -12.26 -3.62
N ARG A 54 -11.13 -12.26 -4.33
CA ARG A 54 -9.79 -12.53 -3.78
C ARG A 54 -8.89 -11.37 -4.17
N CYS A 55 -8.53 -10.54 -3.20
CA CYS A 55 -7.68 -9.38 -3.39
C CYS A 55 -6.28 -9.62 -2.85
N TRP A 56 -5.29 -9.02 -3.51
CA TRP A 56 -3.93 -8.94 -3.02
C TRP A 56 -3.30 -7.61 -3.44
N VAL A 57 -2.46 -7.07 -2.56
CA VAL A 57 -1.59 -5.94 -2.88
C VAL A 57 -0.20 -6.54 -3.04
N GLY A 58 0.39 -6.39 -4.22
CA GLY A 58 1.68 -6.99 -4.57
C GLY A 58 2.53 -6.06 -5.43
N GLU A 59 3.76 -6.51 -5.69
CA GLU A 59 4.83 -5.84 -6.45
C GLU A 59 5.09 -4.40 -5.98
N THR A 60 6.09 -4.25 -5.12
CA THR A 60 6.66 -2.94 -4.83
C THR A 60 7.74 -2.63 -5.84
N LEU A 61 7.53 -1.62 -6.69
CA LEU A 61 8.62 -1.03 -7.47
C LEU A 61 9.13 0.20 -6.74
N PHE A 62 10.40 0.17 -6.40
CA PHE A 62 11.10 1.28 -5.76
C PHE A 62 12.01 1.95 -6.78
N ASN A 63 11.65 3.17 -7.16
CA ASN A 63 12.63 4.13 -7.67
C ASN A 63 12.97 5.03 -6.47
N LYS A 64 14.22 5.50 -6.31
CA LYS A 64 14.73 6.20 -5.10
C LYS A 64 13.87 7.37 -4.56
N LYS A 65 12.89 7.84 -5.34
CA LYS A 65 11.96 8.94 -5.04
C LYS A 65 10.48 8.55 -5.06
N GLN A 66 10.15 7.29 -5.37
CA GLN A 66 8.79 6.83 -5.61
C GLN A 66 8.63 5.33 -5.32
N GLU A 67 7.63 5.01 -4.51
CA GLU A 67 7.13 3.65 -4.31
C GLU A 67 5.84 3.45 -5.08
N LEU A 68 5.75 2.31 -5.76
CA LEU A 68 4.55 1.86 -6.43
C LEU A 68 4.07 0.57 -5.79
N LYS A 69 2.76 0.46 -5.54
CA LYS A 69 2.11 -0.81 -5.18
C LYS A 69 0.97 -1.09 -6.15
N LYS A 70 0.79 -2.36 -6.51
CA LYS A 70 -0.30 -2.81 -7.38
C LYS A 70 -1.32 -3.57 -6.55
N ILE A 71 -2.56 -3.11 -6.54
CA ILE A 71 -3.68 -3.91 -6.05
C ILE A 71 -4.26 -4.71 -7.20
N ARG A 72 -4.55 -5.98 -6.95
CA ARG A 72 -5.23 -6.87 -7.89
C ARG A 72 -6.34 -7.59 -7.15
N CYS A 73 -7.48 -7.78 -7.78
CA CYS A 73 -8.41 -8.79 -7.29
C CYS A 73 -9.09 -9.58 -8.40
N ASN A 74 -9.36 -10.82 -8.06
CA ASN A 74 -10.00 -11.78 -8.94
C ASN A 74 -11.31 -12.27 -8.34
N TYR A 75 -12.31 -12.43 -9.19
CA TYR A 75 -13.53 -13.11 -8.83
C TYR A 75 -13.31 -14.63 -8.91
N SER A 76 -13.20 -15.28 -7.74
CA SER A 76 -12.67 -16.65 -7.62
C SER A 76 -13.48 -17.75 -8.31
N VAL A 77 -14.76 -17.50 -8.60
CA VAL A 77 -15.69 -18.55 -9.02
C VAL A 77 -15.74 -18.68 -10.55
N GLU A 78 -15.39 -17.63 -11.30
CA GLU A 78 -15.62 -17.60 -12.75
C GLU A 78 -14.40 -17.17 -13.58
N LYS A 79 -13.30 -16.69 -12.97
CA LYS A 79 -12.15 -16.10 -13.70
C LYS A 79 -12.53 -14.96 -14.67
N THR A 80 -13.75 -14.43 -14.58
CA THR A 80 -14.34 -13.46 -15.52
C THR A 80 -14.00 -12.01 -15.20
N GLY A 81 -13.50 -11.72 -14.00
CA GLY A 81 -13.07 -10.37 -13.60
C GLY A 81 -11.75 -10.43 -12.86
N GLU A 82 -10.66 -10.14 -13.56
CA GLU A 82 -9.42 -9.66 -12.97
C GLU A 82 -9.39 -8.15 -13.14
N PHE A 83 -9.24 -7.43 -12.04
CA PHE A 83 -8.92 -6.01 -12.10
C PHE A 83 -7.59 -5.77 -11.41
N SER A 84 -6.86 -4.79 -11.90
CA SER A 84 -5.66 -4.33 -11.23
C SER A 84 -5.48 -2.84 -11.40
N GLN A 85 -5.05 -2.19 -10.32
CA GLN A 85 -4.72 -0.77 -10.33
C GLN A 85 -3.39 -0.55 -9.62
N VAL A 86 -2.64 0.45 -10.10
CA VAL A 86 -1.34 0.82 -9.56
C VAL A 86 -1.48 2.15 -8.83
N VAL A 87 -1.00 2.19 -7.61
CA VAL A 87 -0.88 3.41 -6.81
C VAL A 87 0.58 3.75 -6.66
N SER A 88 0.90 5.03 -6.75
CA SER A 88 2.24 5.52 -6.51
C SER A 88 2.25 6.63 -5.46
N CYS A 89 3.23 6.55 -4.55
CA CYS A 89 3.58 7.57 -3.57
C CYS A 89 5.02 7.98 -3.82
N GLY A 90 5.35 9.27 -3.73
CA GLY A 90 6.71 9.75 -3.95
C GLY A 90 6.97 11.12 -3.35
N ASP A 91 8.18 11.64 -3.54
CA ASP A 91 8.56 13.02 -3.18
C ASP A 91 7.69 14.09 -3.84
N LEU A 92 7.05 13.76 -4.97
CA LEU A 92 6.12 14.63 -5.69
C LEU A 92 4.65 14.33 -5.38
N LYS A 93 4.39 13.27 -4.61
CA LYS A 93 3.03 12.78 -4.31
C LYS A 93 3.02 12.10 -2.94
N ASP A 94 2.87 12.93 -1.91
CA ASP A 94 2.89 12.48 -0.51
C ASP A 94 1.62 11.72 -0.10
N PHE A 95 0.55 11.81 -0.90
CA PHE A 95 -0.70 11.09 -0.71
C PHE A 95 -1.23 10.54 -2.03
N ALA A 96 -1.64 9.29 -2.03
CA ALA A 96 -2.41 8.70 -3.11
C ALA A 96 -3.38 7.66 -2.58
N GLU A 97 -4.48 7.52 -3.29
CA GLU A 97 -5.53 6.55 -3.00
C GLU A 97 -6.05 5.98 -4.32
N VAL A 98 -6.39 4.69 -4.28
CA VAL A 98 -7.27 4.07 -5.27
C VAL A 98 -8.41 3.40 -4.54
N VAL A 99 -9.61 3.54 -5.12
CA VAL A 99 -10.83 2.93 -4.60
C VAL A 99 -11.32 1.89 -5.59
N LEU A 100 -11.73 0.74 -5.06
CA LEU A 100 -12.28 -0.37 -5.80
C LEU A 100 -13.64 -0.73 -5.21
N ASP A 101 -14.69 -0.56 -6.00
CA ASP A 101 -16.03 -1.02 -5.65
C ASP A 101 -16.20 -2.47 -6.11
N LEU A 102 -16.40 -3.37 -5.15
CA LEU A 102 -16.49 -4.81 -5.37
C LEU A 102 -17.91 -5.28 -5.11
N LYS A 103 -18.61 -5.65 -6.17
CA LYS A 103 -19.94 -6.25 -6.08
C LYS A 103 -19.84 -7.76 -6.24
N ASP A 104 -20.39 -8.51 -5.29
CA ASP A 104 -20.60 -9.95 -5.39
C ASP A 104 -22.09 -10.17 -5.67
N GLU A 105 -22.44 -10.26 -6.95
CA GLU A 105 -23.85 -10.33 -7.39
C GLU A 105 -24.57 -11.58 -6.89
N ARG A 106 -23.84 -12.70 -6.72
CA ARG A 106 -24.43 -13.96 -6.25
C ARG A 106 -24.87 -13.89 -4.80
N LYS A 107 -24.08 -13.20 -3.98
CA LYS A 107 -24.36 -13.05 -2.54
C LYS A 107 -25.09 -11.74 -2.24
N ASN A 108 -25.30 -10.90 -3.25
CA ASN A 108 -25.82 -9.54 -3.12
C ASN A 108 -25.05 -8.73 -2.05
N LEU A 109 -23.72 -8.77 -2.13
CA LEU A 109 -22.83 -8.08 -1.20
C LEU A 109 -22.02 -7.02 -1.94
N GLU A 110 -21.84 -5.87 -1.30
CA GLU A 110 -21.02 -4.77 -1.82
C GLU A 110 -19.92 -4.44 -0.82
N PHE A 111 -18.70 -4.30 -1.32
CA PHE A 111 -17.52 -3.96 -0.55
C PHE A 111 -16.81 -2.81 -1.23
N LYS A 112 -16.16 -1.95 -0.43
CA LYS A 112 -15.21 -0.97 -0.97
C LYS A 112 -13.83 -1.25 -0.43
N LEU A 113 -12.84 -1.23 -1.31
CA LEU A 113 -11.45 -1.41 -0.93
C LEU A 113 -10.66 -0.17 -1.35
N HIS A 114 -10.01 0.45 -0.36
CA HIS A 114 -9.13 1.59 -0.56
C HIS A 114 -7.69 1.15 -0.33
N LEU A 115 -6.83 1.31 -1.34
CA LEU A 115 -5.38 1.20 -1.17
C LEU A 115 -4.82 2.62 -1.05
N ILE A 116 -4.29 2.92 0.12
CA ILE A 116 -3.88 4.27 0.52
C ILE A 116 -2.39 4.28 0.79
N CYS A 117 -1.71 5.30 0.26
CA CYS A 117 -0.31 5.59 0.55
C CYS A 117 -0.19 6.98 1.19
N ARG A 118 0.71 7.10 2.17
CA ARG A 118 1.03 8.36 2.85
C ARG A 118 2.53 8.45 3.11
N LYS A 119 3.14 9.60 2.82
CA LYS A 119 4.52 9.90 3.22
C LYS A 119 4.54 10.54 4.61
#